data_AF-A0A4R4U0Y4-F1
#
_entry.id   AF-A0A4R4U0Y4-F1
#
_cell.length_a   1.000
_cell.length_b   1.000
_cell.length_c   1.000
_cell.angle_alpha   90.00
_cell.angle_beta   90.00
_cell.angle_gamma   90.00
#
_symmetry.space_group_name_H-M   'P 1'
#
loop_
_entity.id
_entity.type
_entity.pdbx_description
1 polymer ?
#
loop_
_entity_poly.entity_id
_entity_poly.type
_entity_poly.pdbx_seq_one_letter_code
_entity_poly.pdbx_strand_id
1 'polypeptide(L)'
;MTETFGLTMAGRACTGGSPLAEFSGQPNPTVHFDADARAGPAKSGPRKPGRPNGGTAGRAPQSDKQARRRTMSDSTIISTTTRTMAVLGMSAALAGGVLTTGLMNGTAQAASVVRTSAQASAHPYDGKDPYRSGCARTKVYTGKKASLKNEVGDRLGTIRLYYSRRCGTNWGEVSVSRSGTGTITVFTRTKSRSFTYRAGNGGHHWGDMVHAPSGVCAKATGSVTNGIGRANKGSGTTAKACG
;
A
#
# COMPACT_ATOMS: atom_id res chain seq x y z
N MET A 1 -25.41 46.04 -12.34
CA MET A 1 -25.99 45.14 -11.33
C MET A 1 -25.02 43.97 -11.21
N THR A 2 -24.18 43.97 -10.18
CA THR A 2 -23.07 43.01 -10.04
C THR A 2 -23.14 42.47 -8.62
N GLU A 3 -23.79 41.31 -8.45
CA GLU A 3 -23.86 40.65 -7.14
C GLU A 3 -22.61 39.80 -6.92
N THR A 4 -21.87 40.18 -5.89
CA THR A 4 -20.69 39.47 -5.38
C THR A 4 -21.14 38.55 -4.26
N PHE A 5 -21.18 37.24 -4.50
CA PHE A 5 -21.45 36.24 -3.45
C PHE A 5 -20.16 35.90 -2.70
N GLY A 6 -20.00 36.50 -1.52
CA GLY A 6 -18.98 36.13 -0.55
C GLY A 6 -19.38 34.86 0.21
N LEU A 7 -18.79 33.72 -0.15
CA LEU A 7 -18.94 32.47 0.59
C LEU A 7 -17.86 32.38 1.69
N THR A 8 -18.23 32.82 2.90
CA THR A 8 -17.43 32.64 4.11
C THR A 8 -17.51 31.19 4.56
N MET A 9 -16.47 30.40 4.26
CA MET A 9 -16.28 29.07 4.80
C MET A 9 -15.80 29.17 6.26
N ALA A 10 -16.73 29.05 7.22
CA ALA A 10 -16.39 28.90 8.63
C ALA A 10 -15.69 27.54 8.85
N GLY A 11 -14.38 27.60 9.10
CA GLY A 11 -13.58 26.46 9.54
C GLY A 11 -14.04 25.98 10.91
N ARG A 12 -14.82 24.89 10.93
CA ARG A 12 -15.17 24.19 12.16
C ARG A 12 -13.94 23.41 12.65
N ALA A 13 -13.27 23.96 13.66
CA ALA A 13 -12.25 23.25 14.42
C ALA A 13 -12.90 22.06 15.15
N CYS A 14 -12.50 20.84 14.81
CA CYS A 14 -12.86 19.63 15.56
C CYS A 14 -12.05 19.57 16.85
N THR A 15 -12.39 20.38 17.85
CA THR A 15 -11.94 20.19 19.24
C THR A 15 -12.92 19.27 19.95
N GLY A 16 -12.82 17.98 19.63
CA GLY A 16 -13.56 16.91 20.29
C GLY A 16 -12.58 15.93 20.90
N GLY A 17 -12.02 16.29 22.06
CA GLY A 17 -11.28 15.36 22.90
C GLY A 17 -12.24 14.31 23.45
N SER A 18 -12.20 13.11 22.89
CA SER A 18 -12.66 11.91 23.57
C SER A 18 -11.44 11.18 24.10
N PRO A 19 -11.46 10.73 25.38
CA PRO A 19 -10.35 10.01 25.96
C PRO A 19 -10.06 8.77 25.11
N LEU A 20 -8.76 8.56 24.92
CA LEU A 20 -8.17 7.40 24.27
C LEU A 20 -8.80 6.12 24.85
N ALA A 21 -9.79 5.56 24.15
CA ALA A 21 -9.97 4.14 24.17
C ALA A 21 -8.69 3.58 23.55
N GLU A 22 -7.76 3.22 24.44
CA GLU A 22 -6.59 2.43 24.17
C GLU A 22 -7.03 1.28 23.28
N PHE A 23 -6.75 1.44 21.99
CA PHE A 23 -6.83 0.33 21.05
C PHE A 23 -5.62 -0.51 21.45
N SER A 24 -5.78 -1.29 22.51
CA SER A 24 -4.90 -2.37 22.90
C SER A 24 -4.81 -3.22 21.66
N GLY A 25 -3.76 -2.93 20.88
CA GLY A 25 -3.43 -3.71 19.72
C GLY A 25 -3.35 -5.12 20.26
N GLN A 26 -4.19 -6.01 19.72
CA GLN A 26 -3.72 -7.37 19.64
C GLN A 26 -2.31 -7.25 19.06
N PRO A 27 -1.28 -7.73 19.78
CA PRO A 27 0.06 -7.71 19.25
C PRO A 27 -0.06 -8.32 17.87
N ASN A 28 0.46 -7.59 16.89
CA ASN A 28 0.87 -8.16 15.62
C ASN A 28 1.42 -9.55 15.95
N PRO A 29 0.95 -10.66 15.33
CA PRO A 29 1.64 -11.92 15.51
C PRO A 29 3.05 -11.67 14.99
N THR A 30 3.95 -11.33 15.92
CA THR A 30 5.36 -11.59 15.81
C THR A 30 5.37 -13.05 15.45
N VAL A 31 5.63 -13.32 14.18
CA VAL A 31 6.06 -14.62 13.73
C VAL A 31 7.27 -14.94 14.58
N HIS A 32 7.01 -15.66 15.68
CA HIS A 32 8.01 -16.23 16.55
C HIS A 32 8.65 -17.30 15.67
N PHE A 33 9.75 -16.93 15.02
CA PHE A 33 10.64 -17.92 14.47
C PHE A 33 11.41 -18.46 15.68
N ASP A 34 11.02 -19.64 16.14
CA ASP A 34 11.83 -20.48 17.00
C ASP A 34 13.18 -20.67 16.29
N ALA A 35 14.15 -19.87 16.73
CA ALA A 35 15.54 -20.10 16.42
C ALA A 35 15.97 -21.25 17.34
N ASP A 36 15.93 -22.47 16.82
CA ASP A 36 16.65 -23.60 17.39
C ASP A 36 18.16 -23.24 17.42
N ALA A 37 18.55 -22.69 18.56
CA ALA A 37 19.91 -22.34 18.90
C ALA A 37 20.64 -23.63 19.31
N ARG A 38 21.37 -24.25 18.39
CA ARG A 38 22.51 -25.08 18.78
C ARG A 38 23.69 -24.17 19.13
N ALA A 39 23.89 -24.02 20.42
CA ALA A 39 25.05 -23.41 21.04
C ALA A 39 26.35 -24.12 20.62
N GLY A 40 27.37 -23.33 20.28
CA GLY A 40 28.78 -23.74 20.24
C GLY A 40 29.61 -22.65 20.95
N PRO A 41 30.50 -22.99 21.90
CA PRO A 41 31.13 -21.99 22.76
C PRO A 41 32.45 -21.43 22.21
N ALA A 42 32.66 -20.15 22.57
CA ALA A 42 33.90 -19.48 22.97
C ALA A 42 35.11 -19.42 22.00
N LYS A 43 35.62 -18.19 21.79
CA LYS A 43 36.94 -17.76 22.32
C LYS A 43 37.12 -16.24 22.17
N SER A 44 37.19 -15.57 23.31
CA SER A 44 37.66 -14.21 23.50
C SER A 44 39.18 -14.15 23.31
N GLY A 45 39.66 -13.12 22.62
CA GLY A 45 41.07 -12.75 22.56
C GLY A 45 41.21 -11.24 22.70
N PRO A 46 42.12 -10.72 23.56
CA PRO A 46 42.33 -9.30 23.73
C PRO A 46 43.30 -8.78 22.67
N ARG A 47 42.97 -7.69 21.97
CA ARG A 47 43.95 -6.92 21.19
C ARG A 47 43.97 -5.45 21.62
N LYS A 48 45.21 -5.05 21.90
CA LYS A 48 45.78 -3.86 22.56
C LYS A 48 45.29 -2.48 22.08
N PRO A 49 45.37 -1.46 22.96
CA PRO A 49 45.40 -0.05 22.57
C PRO A 49 46.84 0.47 22.36
N GLY A 50 47.02 1.32 21.35
CA GLY A 50 48.23 2.13 21.11
C GLY A 50 48.27 2.56 19.64
N ARG A 51 48.63 3.78 19.25
CA ARG A 51 49.12 5.01 19.92
C ARG A 51 49.01 6.15 18.86
N PRO A 52 48.89 7.43 19.22
CA PRO A 52 48.78 8.54 18.27
C PRO A 52 50.15 9.03 17.77
N ASN A 53 50.18 9.60 16.56
CA ASN A 53 51.16 10.54 15.99
C ASN A 53 50.55 11.04 14.66
N GLY A 54 50.47 12.32 14.29
CA GLY A 54 51.40 13.40 14.55
C GLY A 54 51.96 13.87 13.21
N GLY A 55 51.33 14.90 12.62
CA GLY A 55 51.89 15.89 11.70
C GLY A 55 52.65 15.46 10.44
N THR A 56 52.15 15.86 9.26
CA THR A 56 53.03 16.52 8.28
C THR A 56 52.23 17.52 7.45
N ALA A 57 52.68 18.77 7.49
CA ALA A 57 52.23 19.87 6.65
C ALA A 57 52.82 19.74 5.24
N GLY A 58 52.08 20.25 4.25
CA GLY A 58 52.66 20.85 3.04
C GLY A 58 52.79 19.95 1.80
N ARG A 59 51.85 20.10 0.85
CA ARG A 59 52.17 20.51 -0.53
C ARG A 59 50.92 20.91 -1.32
N ALA A 60 51.11 21.95 -2.12
CA ALA A 60 50.15 22.65 -2.97
C ALA A 60 49.80 21.84 -4.25
N PRO A 61 48.95 22.35 -5.17
CA PRO A 61 48.07 21.57 -6.04
C PRO A 61 48.74 21.11 -7.34
N GLN A 62 48.36 19.92 -7.84
CA GLN A 62 48.59 19.55 -9.24
C GLN A 62 47.28 19.35 -9.98
N SER A 63 47.05 20.31 -10.88
CA SER A 63 46.27 20.19 -12.10
C SER A 63 46.88 19.09 -12.97
N ASP A 64 46.19 17.96 -13.12
CA ASP A 64 46.37 17.07 -14.27
C ASP A 64 45.05 16.91 -15.02
N LYS A 65 44.91 17.82 -15.98
CA LYS A 65 44.14 17.64 -17.19
C LYS A 65 44.73 16.47 -18.00
N GLN A 66 43.83 15.73 -18.65
CA GLN A 66 44.08 14.93 -19.85
C GLN A 66 44.90 13.65 -19.66
N ALA A 67 44.22 12.51 -19.66
CA ALA A 67 44.29 11.56 -20.79
C ALA A 67 43.69 10.21 -20.40
N ARG A 68 42.40 10.01 -20.70
CA ARG A 68 41.88 8.70 -21.15
C ARG A 68 40.57 8.93 -21.92
N ARG A 69 40.73 9.52 -23.09
CA ARG A 69 39.83 9.34 -24.23
C ARG A 69 40.06 7.95 -24.80
N ARG A 70 39.04 7.09 -24.70
CA ARG A 70 38.62 6.13 -25.72
C ARG A 70 37.07 6.14 -25.63
N THR A 71 36.30 6.92 -26.41
CA THR A 71 35.86 6.62 -27.81
C THR A 71 35.83 5.12 -28.05
N MET A 72 34.67 4.46 -28.15
CA MET A 72 33.64 4.56 -29.21
C MET A 72 32.24 4.31 -28.61
N SER A 73 31.24 5.17 -28.88
CA SER A 73 30.31 5.03 -30.01
C SER A 73 29.70 3.64 -30.11
N ASP A 74 28.44 3.49 -29.68
CA ASP A 74 27.42 3.40 -30.72
C ASP A 74 26.04 3.83 -30.25
N SER A 75 25.36 4.47 -31.19
CA SER A 75 24.02 5.02 -31.07
C SER A 75 23.00 3.91 -31.26
N THR A 76 21.97 3.84 -30.43
CA THR A 76 20.68 3.37 -30.94
C THR A 76 19.56 4.19 -30.31
N ILE A 77 19.20 5.24 -31.04
CA ILE A 77 17.89 5.84 -31.03
C ILE A 77 16.93 4.76 -31.56
N ILE A 78 16.05 4.23 -30.71
CA ILE A 78 14.83 3.57 -31.17
C ILE A 78 13.67 4.48 -30.79
N SER A 79 13.50 5.49 -31.63
CA SER A 79 12.20 6.07 -31.94
C SER A 79 11.49 5.06 -32.83
N THR A 80 10.44 4.39 -32.35
CA THR A 80 9.40 3.88 -33.25
C THR A 80 8.12 3.46 -32.51
N THR A 81 7.04 4.10 -32.95
CA THR A 81 5.76 3.46 -33.28
C THR A 81 4.73 3.32 -32.17
N THR A 82 3.96 4.40 -32.04
CA THR A 82 2.49 4.37 -31.94
C THR A 82 1.90 3.16 -32.66
N ARG A 83 1.37 2.18 -31.92
CA ARG A 83 0.37 1.24 -32.44
C ARG A 83 -0.95 1.47 -31.72
N THR A 84 -1.73 2.35 -32.33
CA THR A 84 -3.19 2.30 -32.33
C THR A 84 -3.58 0.93 -32.87
N MET A 85 -4.10 0.05 -32.02
CA MET A 85 -4.96 -1.03 -32.49
C MET A 85 -6.32 -0.85 -31.84
N ALA A 86 -7.23 -0.34 -32.64
CA ALA A 86 -8.65 -0.60 -32.48
C ALA A 86 -8.85 -2.12 -32.49
N VAL A 87 -9.54 -2.66 -31.47
CA VAL A 87 -10.22 -3.94 -31.61
C VAL A 87 -11.68 -3.71 -31.30
N LEU A 88 -12.44 -4.11 -32.30
CA LEU A 88 -13.87 -4.00 -32.51
C LEU A 88 -14.67 -4.67 -31.39
N GLY A 89 -15.87 -4.14 -31.19
CA GLY A 89 -16.87 -4.75 -30.34
C GLY A 89 -17.24 -6.17 -30.79
N MET A 90 -17.56 -6.99 -29.79
CA MET A 90 -18.42 -8.15 -29.95
C MET A 90 -19.57 -7.99 -28.98
N SER A 91 -20.65 -7.40 -29.50
CA SER A 91 -22.00 -7.61 -28.98
C SER A 91 -22.44 -8.99 -29.48
N ALA A 92 -22.63 -9.94 -28.56
CA ALA A 92 -23.36 -11.17 -28.85
C ALA A 92 -24.51 -11.27 -27.85
N ALA A 93 -25.70 -10.98 -28.37
CA ALA A 93 -26.97 -11.30 -27.75
C ALA A 93 -27.30 -12.78 -28.04
N LEU A 94 -27.64 -13.53 -27.00
CA LEU A 94 -28.42 -14.77 -27.05
C LEU A 94 -29.33 -14.70 -25.81
N ALA A 95 -30.61 -14.34 -25.90
CA ALA A 95 -31.75 -15.07 -26.47
C ALA A 95 -32.04 -16.42 -25.77
N GLY A 96 -33.05 -16.40 -24.89
CA GLY A 96 -34.17 -17.36 -24.88
C GLY A 96 -33.99 -18.78 -24.31
N GLY A 97 -34.87 -19.12 -23.35
CA GLY A 97 -35.18 -20.49 -22.90
C GLY A 97 -35.58 -20.49 -21.42
N VAL A 98 -36.83 -20.21 -21.01
CA VAL A 98 -38.08 -21.01 -21.01
C VAL A 98 -38.02 -22.28 -20.12
N LEU A 99 -38.82 -22.19 -19.05
CA LEU A 99 -39.55 -23.17 -18.22
C LEU A 99 -39.08 -24.63 -18.08
N THR A 100 -38.98 -25.06 -16.82
CA THR A 100 -39.41 -26.41 -16.42
C THR A 100 -40.04 -26.38 -15.04
N THR A 101 -41.31 -26.76 -14.99
CA THR A 101 -42.13 -27.02 -13.79
C THR A 101 -41.76 -28.37 -13.17
N GLY A 102 -41.64 -28.43 -11.86
CA GLY A 102 -41.55 -29.67 -11.09
C GLY A 102 -42.21 -29.51 -9.73
N LEU A 103 -43.37 -30.14 -9.56
CA LEU A 103 -44.22 -30.16 -8.38
C LEU A 103 -44.02 -31.49 -7.61
N MET A 104 -44.13 -31.41 -6.28
CA MET A 104 -44.57 -32.44 -5.32
C MET A 104 -43.56 -33.56 -4.92
N ASN A 105 -43.10 -33.58 -3.67
CA ASN A 105 -43.76 -34.28 -2.54
C ASN A 105 -42.92 -34.19 -1.25
N GLY A 106 -43.61 -34.09 -0.12
CA GLY A 106 -43.07 -33.65 1.17
C GLY A 106 -42.35 -34.69 2.04
N THR A 107 -41.90 -34.22 3.19
CA THR A 107 -41.93 -34.86 4.51
C THR A 107 -41.23 -33.96 5.55
N ALA A 108 -41.78 -33.95 6.77
CA ALA A 108 -41.19 -33.48 8.04
C ALA A 108 -40.69 -32.01 8.11
N GLN A 109 -41.56 -31.13 8.63
CA GLN A 109 -41.18 -29.82 9.16
C GLN A 109 -40.36 -30.00 10.44
N ALA A 110 -39.06 -30.30 10.30
CA ALA A 110 -38.09 -29.88 11.29
C ALA A 110 -37.91 -28.37 11.09
N ALA A 111 -38.40 -27.56 12.04
CA ALA A 111 -38.17 -26.12 12.11
C ALA A 111 -36.68 -25.84 12.33
N SER A 112 -35.89 -26.08 11.29
CA SER A 112 -34.53 -25.60 11.16
C SER A 112 -34.67 -24.10 10.99
N VAL A 113 -34.42 -23.37 12.08
CA VAL A 113 -34.19 -21.94 12.06
C VAL A 113 -32.96 -21.75 11.16
N VAL A 114 -33.20 -21.65 9.86
CA VAL A 114 -32.22 -21.16 8.89
C VAL A 114 -32.03 -19.71 9.27
N ARG A 115 -31.06 -19.49 10.17
CA ARG A 115 -30.45 -18.19 10.35
C ARG A 115 -29.80 -17.89 9.02
N THR A 116 -30.56 -17.30 8.10
CA THR A 116 -30.01 -16.53 7.01
C THR A 116 -29.18 -15.47 7.69
N SER A 117 -27.89 -15.74 7.82
CA SER A 117 -26.92 -14.71 8.13
C SER A 117 -27.06 -13.71 7.00
N ALA A 118 -27.82 -12.65 7.26
CA ALA A 118 -27.90 -11.51 6.37
C ALA A 118 -26.45 -11.08 6.17
N GLN A 119 -25.88 -11.45 5.03
CA GLN A 119 -24.55 -11.04 4.64
C GLN A 119 -24.64 -9.52 4.62
N ALA A 120 -24.08 -8.88 5.67
CA ALA A 120 -24.07 -7.45 5.81
C ALA A 120 -23.62 -6.89 4.46
N SER A 121 -24.56 -6.24 3.75
CA SER A 121 -24.36 -5.91 2.35
C SER A 121 -23.09 -5.07 2.26
N ALA A 122 -22.04 -5.67 1.72
CA ALA A 122 -20.76 -5.00 1.56
C ALA A 122 -21.03 -3.76 0.70
N HIS A 123 -20.52 -2.61 1.12
CA HIS A 123 -20.70 -1.38 0.37
C HIS A 123 -20.26 -1.60 -1.09
N PRO A 124 -20.94 -1.04 -2.11
CA PRO A 124 -20.68 -1.36 -3.52
C PRO A 124 -19.24 -1.14 -4.01
N TYR A 125 -18.40 -0.47 -3.23
CA TYR A 125 -16.99 -0.19 -3.53
C TYR A 125 -16.00 -0.93 -2.62
N ASP A 126 -16.47 -1.61 -1.57
CA ASP A 126 -15.58 -2.41 -0.72
C ASP A 126 -14.90 -3.52 -1.54
N GLY A 127 -13.58 -3.63 -1.41
CA GLY A 127 -12.81 -4.65 -2.13
C GLY A 127 -12.58 -4.35 -3.61
N LYS A 128 -12.97 -3.16 -4.10
CA LYS A 128 -12.77 -2.77 -5.51
C LYS A 128 -11.55 -1.90 -5.70
N ASP A 129 -10.99 -1.99 -6.90
CA ASP A 129 -9.92 -1.13 -7.38
C ASP A 129 -10.40 0.34 -7.50
N PRO A 130 -9.71 1.32 -6.86
CA PRO A 130 -10.12 2.73 -6.87
C PRO A 130 -10.02 3.40 -8.26
N TYR A 131 -9.10 2.96 -9.12
CA TYR A 131 -8.92 3.53 -10.45
C TYR A 131 -9.94 2.95 -11.44
N ARG A 132 -10.19 1.64 -11.40
CA ARG A 132 -11.19 0.99 -12.25
C ARG A 132 -12.63 1.39 -11.91
N SER A 133 -12.91 1.63 -10.63
CA SER A 133 -14.24 2.08 -10.17
C SER A 133 -14.50 3.58 -10.39
N GLY A 134 -13.48 4.35 -10.79
CA GLY A 134 -13.57 5.80 -10.97
C GLY A 134 -13.50 6.62 -9.66
N CYS A 135 -13.39 5.97 -8.49
CA CYS A 135 -13.28 6.66 -7.21
C CYS A 135 -11.98 7.47 -7.08
N ALA A 136 -10.91 7.03 -7.73
CA ALA A 136 -9.62 7.72 -7.77
C ALA A 136 -9.68 9.11 -8.42
N ARG A 137 -10.70 9.41 -9.25
CA ARG A 137 -10.88 10.74 -9.87
C ARG A 137 -11.09 11.86 -8.85
N THR A 138 -11.60 11.51 -7.67
CA THR A 138 -11.86 12.44 -6.56
C THR A 138 -11.00 12.11 -5.35
N LYS A 139 -9.85 11.46 -5.57
CA LYS A 139 -8.93 11.10 -4.49
C LYS A 139 -8.34 12.35 -3.87
N VAL A 140 -8.34 12.37 -2.55
CA VAL A 140 -7.68 13.37 -1.73
C VAL A 140 -6.63 12.64 -0.91
N TYR A 141 -5.40 13.16 -0.95
CA TYR A 141 -4.36 12.67 -0.07
C TYR A 141 -4.66 13.10 1.37
N THR A 142 -4.71 12.14 2.29
CA THR A 142 -5.06 12.42 3.70
C THR A 142 -3.96 13.10 4.51
N GLY A 143 -2.81 13.39 3.89
CA GLY A 143 -1.61 13.87 4.59
C GLY A 143 -0.87 12.78 5.35
N LYS A 144 -1.38 11.53 5.39
CA LYS A 144 -0.74 10.43 6.14
C LYS A 144 0.15 9.58 5.22
N LYS A 145 1.42 9.47 5.59
CA LYS A 145 2.42 8.62 4.94
C LYS A 145 3.25 7.87 5.98
N ALA A 146 3.82 6.74 5.56
CA ALA A 146 4.86 6.05 6.31
C ALA A 146 5.92 5.50 5.36
N SER A 147 7.16 5.46 5.82
CA SER A 147 8.23 4.75 5.13
C SER A 147 8.09 3.25 5.35
N LEU A 148 8.30 2.46 4.30
CA LEU A 148 8.46 1.02 4.44
C LEU A 148 9.93 0.77 4.76
N LYS A 149 10.24 0.38 6.00
CA LYS A 149 11.61 0.19 6.47
C LYS A 149 11.91 -1.28 6.69
N ASN A 150 13.13 -1.70 6.38
CA ASN A 150 13.63 -3.03 6.72
C ASN A 150 14.14 -3.07 8.18
N GLU A 151 14.63 -4.24 8.61
CA GLU A 151 15.15 -4.46 9.96
C GLU A 151 16.36 -3.56 10.31
N VAL A 152 17.16 -3.16 9.31
CA VAL A 152 18.33 -2.27 9.51
C VAL A 152 17.96 -0.78 9.40
N GLY A 153 16.69 -0.45 9.13
CA GLY A 153 16.19 0.92 9.04
C GLY A 153 16.23 1.55 7.65
N ASP A 154 16.72 0.84 6.63
CA ASP A 154 16.73 1.32 5.25
C ASP A 154 15.31 1.43 4.70
N ARG A 155 15.09 2.46 3.89
CA ARG A 155 13.81 2.71 3.25
C ARG A 155 13.69 1.93 1.93
N LEU A 156 12.79 0.95 1.92
CA LEU A 156 12.45 0.17 0.73
C LEU A 156 11.28 0.75 -0.08
N GLY A 157 10.52 1.68 0.51
CA GLY A 157 9.39 2.30 -0.15
C GLY A 157 8.63 3.28 0.73
N THR A 158 7.43 3.63 0.29
CA THR A 158 6.52 4.52 1.02
C THR A 158 5.10 4.05 0.84
N ILE A 159 4.30 4.12 1.90
CA ILE A 159 2.84 3.99 1.81
C ILE A 159 2.17 5.32 2.10
N ARG A 160 1.15 5.66 1.31
CA ARG A 160 0.28 6.83 1.45
C ARG A 160 -1.16 6.39 1.62
N LEU A 161 -1.92 7.09 2.45
CA LEU A 161 -3.36 6.85 2.61
C LEU A 161 -4.15 7.91 1.81
N TYR A 162 -5.08 7.44 0.99
CA TYR A 162 -5.99 8.28 0.21
C TYR A 162 -7.44 8.05 0.62
N TYR A 163 -8.25 9.07 0.38
CA TYR A 163 -9.70 9.07 0.59
C TYR A 163 -10.43 9.61 -0.64
N SER A 164 -11.55 9.02 -1.03
CA SER A 164 -12.45 9.58 -2.04
C SER A 164 -13.71 10.13 -1.37
N ARG A 165 -13.94 11.44 -1.49
CA ARG A 165 -15.15 12.09 -0.98
C ARG A 165 -16.43 11.61 -1.69
N ARG A 166 -16.32 11.28 -2.99
CA ARG A 166 -17.47 10.85 -3.80
C ARG A 166 -17.90 9.42 -3.48
N CYS A 167 -16.94 8.52 -3.25
CA CYS A 167 -17.23 7.11 -2.97
C CYS A 167 -17.30 6.79 -1.48
N GLY A 168 -16.85 7.70 -0.61
CA GLY A 168 -16.74 7.47 0.83
C GLY A 168 -15.80 6.32 1.16
N THR A 169 -14.69 6.18 0.44
CA THR A 169 -13.75 5.04 0.56
C THR A 169 -12.32 5.49 0.80
N ASN A 170 -11.57 4.70 1.56
CA ASN A 170 -10.14 4.84 1.80
C ASN A 170 -9.36 3.72 1.11
N TRP A 171 -8.14 4.00 0.67
CA TRP A 171 -7.19 2.97 0.21
C TRP A 171 -5.74 3.39 0.46
N GLY A 172 -4.86 2.40 0.53
CA GLY A 172 -3.41 2.61 0.59
C GLY A 172 -2.80 2.61 -0.81
N GLU A 173 -1.80 3.45 -1.04
CA GLU A 173 -0.96 3.41 -2.24
C GLU A 173 0.50 3.26 -1.79
N VAL A 174 1.17 2.25 -2.32
CA VAL A 174 2.57 1.95 -2.07
C VAL A 174 3.41 2.36 -3.28
N SER A 175 4.53 3.03 -3.01
CA SER A 175 5.59 3.32 -3.98
C SER A 175 6.87 2.60 -3.55
N VAL A 176 7.31 1.63 -4.34
CA VAL A 176 8.45 0.72 -4.10
C VAL A 176 9.28 0.55 -5.38
N SER A 177 10.35 -0.24 -5.32
CA SER A 177 11.10 -0.64 -6.52
C SER A 177 10.20 -1.46 -7.47
N ARG A 178 10.51 -1.43 -8.79
CA ARG A 178 9.73 -2.14 -9.82
C ARG A 178 9.69 -3.66 -9.62
N SER A 179 10.70 -4.22 -8.95
CA SER A 179 10.82 -5.63 -8.57
C SER A 179 10.14 -5.97 -7.23
N GLY A 180 9.62 -4.96 -6.52
CA GLY A 180 8.98 -5.13 -5.22
C GLY A 180 7.67 -5.90 -5.32
N THR A 181 7.47 -6.84 -4.40
CA THR A 181 6.18 -7.53 -4.18
C THR A 181 5.75 -7.30 -2.75
N GLY A 182 4.46 -7.43 -2.43
CA GLY A 182 4.04 -7.26 -1.03
C GLY A 182 2.55 -7.18 -0.86
N THR A 183 2.13 -6.63 0.28
CA THR A 183 0.72 -6.52 0.65
C THR A 183 0.41 -5.11 1.12
N ILE A 184 -0.78 -4.63 0.79
CA ILE A 184 -1.36 -3.37 1.28
C ILE A 184 -2.60 -3.75 2.07
N THR A 185 -2.66 -3.40 3.34
CA THR A 185 -3.84 -3.61 4.18
C THR A 185 -4.38 -2.28 4.67
N VAL A 186 -5.67 -2.04 4.48
CA VAL A 186 -6.36 -0.84 4.92
C VAL A 186 -7.30 -1.23 6.05
N PHE A 187 -7.22 -0.53 7.16
CA PHE A 187 -7.97 -0.79 8.37
C PHE A 187 -8.89 0.38 8.69
N THR A 188 -10.11 0.08 9.08
CA THR A 188 -10.99 0.98 9.84
C THR A 188 -11.22 0.39 11.23
N ARG A 189 -12.12 0.96 12.03
CA ARG A 189 -12.48 0.40 13.34
C ARG A 189 -13.15 -0.98 13.23
N THR A 190 -13.94 -1.21 12.19
CA THR A 190 -14.83 -2.37 12.07
C THR A 190 -14.46 -3.34 10.96
N LYS A 191 -13.51 -2.97 10.08
CA LYS A 191 -13.12 -3.81 8.94
C LYS A 191 -11.69 -3.60 8.51
N SER A 192 -11.18 -4.59 7.79
CA SER A 192 -9.90 -4.53 7.10
C SER A 192 -10.00 -5.17 5.72
N ARG A 193 -9.23 -4.66 4.76
CA ARG A 193 -9.04 -5.30 3.45
C ARG A 193 -7.57 -5.36 3.10
N SER A 194 -7.13 -6.52 2.62
CA SER A 194 -5.75 -6.79 2.24
C SER A 194 -5.68 -7.07 0.75
N PHE A 195 -4.71 -6.46 0.07
CA PHE A 195 -4.42 -6.64 -1.34
C PHE A 195 -2.95 -7.01 -1.53
N THR A 196 -2.68 -8.09 -2.25
CA THR A 196 -1.31 -8.52 -2.56
C THR A 196 -0.93 -8.04 -3.94
N TYR A 197 0.17 -7.30 -4.04
CA TYR A 197 0.71 -6.81 -5.30
C TYR A 197 1.97 -7.59 -5.71
N ARG A 198 2.16 -7.68 -7.02
CA ARG A 198 3.34 -8.26 -7.66
C ARG A 198 4.20 -7.15 -8.27
N ALA A 199 5.44 -7.50 -8.62
CA ALA A 199 6.37 -6.62 -9.32
C ALA A 199 5.72 -6.09 -10.61
N GLY A 200 5.93 -4.80 -10.92
CA GLY A 200 5.33 -4.14 -12.09
C GLY A 200 4.82 -2.73 -11.79
N ASN A 201 3.92 -2.22 -12.63
CA ASN A 201 3.22 -0.92 -12.50
C ASN A 201 4.15 0.29 -12.23
N GLY A 202 5.38 0.26 -12.73
CA GLY A 202 6.37 1.30 -12.47
C GLY A 202 6.75 1.46 -10.99
N GLY A 203 6.44 0.48 -10.12
CA GLY A 203 6.66 0.54 -8.68
C GLY A 203 5.52 1.19 -7.90
N HIS A 204 4.38 1.48 -8.54
CA HIS A 204 3.21 2.06 -7.91
C HIS A 204 2.09 1.03 -7.81
N HIS A 205 1.67 0.74 -6.59
CA HIS A 205 0.61 -0.22 -6.30
C HIS A 205 -0.44 0.43 -5.40
N TRP A 206 -1.70 0.07 -5.56
CA TRP A 206 -2.79 0.54 -4.71
C TRP A 206 -3.54 -0.65 -4.17
N GLY A 207 -3.99 -0.55 -2.93
CA GLY A 207 -4.82 -1.56 -2.30
C GLY A 207 -6.29 -1.39 -2.68
N ASP A 208 -7.07 -2.39 -2.34
CA ASP A 208 -8.51 -2.35 -2.49
C ASP A 208 -9.14 -1.30 -1.56
N MET A 209 -10.24 -0.73 -2.04
CA MET A 209 -10.98 0.27 -1.29
C MET A 209 -11.70 -0.32 -0.07
N VAL A 210 -11.75 0.50 0.99
CA VAL A 210 -12.51 0.26 2.20
C VAL A 210 -13.43 1.45 2.46
N HIS A 211 -14.74 1.22 2.39
CA HIS A 211 -15.76 2.22 2.65
C HIS A 211 -15.68 2.72 4.09
N ALA A 212 -15.43 4.00 4.26
CA ALA A 212 -15.37 4.68 5.54
C ALA A 212 -16.02 6.05 5.31
N PRO A 213 -17.33 6.18 5.57
CA PRO A 213 -18.02 7.44 5.44
C PRO A 213 -17.45 8.47 6.44
N SER A 214 -17.83 9.73 6.30
CA SER A 214 -17.38 10.82 7.17
C SER A 214 -17.51 10.46 8.65
N GLY A 215 -16.49 10.74 9.44
CA GLY A 215 -16.35 10.37 10.85
C GLY A 215 -15.67 9.01 11.08
N VAL A 216 -15.53 8.16 10.05
CA VAL A 216 -14.82 6.88 10.18
C VAL A 216 -13.35 7.06 9.84
N CYS A 217 -12.51 6.76 10.82
CA CYS A 217 -11.09 6.83 10.63
C CYS A 217 -10.50 5.57 9.99
N ALA A 218 -9.47 5.75 9.17
CA ALA A 218 -8.72 4.68 8.53
C ALA A 218 -7.21 4.81 8.72
N LYS A 219 -6.48 3.70 8.61
CA LYS A 219 -5.01 3.65 8.47
C LYS A 219 -4.64 2.59 7.44
N ALA A 220 -3.45 2.70 6.84
CA ALA A 220 -2.94 1.70 5.91
C ALA A 220 -1.59 1.17 6.37
N THR A 221 -1.41 -0.14 6.24
CA THR A 221 -0.13 -0.83 6.43
C THR A 221 0.32 -1.38 5.09
N GLY A 222 1.60 -1.23 4.79
CA GLY A 222 2.23 -1.81 3.62
C GLY A 222 3.36 -2.74 4.02
N SER A 223 3.56 -3.80 3.26
CA SER A 223 4.78 -4.60 3.26
C SER A 223 5.39 -4.61 1.86
N VAL A 224 6.70 -4.81 1.80
CA VAL A 224 7.46 -4.99 0.57
C VAL A 224 8.52 -6.06 0.76
N THR A 225 8.72 -6.88 -0.26
CA THR A 225 9.81 -7.84 -0.42
C THR A 225 10.48 -7.59 -1.76
N ASN A 226 11.77 -7.26 -1.74
CA ASN A 226 12.59 -6.93 -2.90
C ASN A 226 13.77 -7.93 -3.04
N GLY A 227 13.46 -9.21 -3.26
CA GLY A 227 14.46 -10.28 -3.36
C GLY A 227 14.53 -11.20 -2.13
N ILE A 228 15.64 -11.93 -1.99
CA ILE A 228 15.84 -12.95 -0.95
C ILE A 228 16.58 -12.34 0.25
N GLY A 229 16.16 -12.67 1.47
CA GLY A 229 16.83 -12.24 2.71
C GLY A 229 16.06 -11.19 3.51
N ARG A 230 16.42 -11.01 4.79
CA ARG A 230 15.70 -10.13 5.73
C ARG A 230 15.84 -8.65 5.40
N ALA A 231 17.01 -8.21 4.96
CA ALA A 231 17.26 -6.82 4.53
C ALA A 231 16.37 -6.38 3.35
N ASN A 232 15.83 -7.34 2.60
CA ASN A 232 14.96 -7.11 1.45
C ASN A 232 13.47 -7.07 1.81
N LYS A 233 13.11 -7.22 3.08
CA LYS A 233 11.73 -7.14 3.57
C LYS A 233 11.56 -5.87 4.39
N GLY A 234 10.48 -5.15 4.16
CA GLY A 234 10.15 -3.96 4.93
C GLY A 234 8.67 -3.77 5.11
N SER A 235 8.30 -3.03 6.14
CA SER A 235 6.90 -2.68 6.40
C SER A 235 6.77 -1.28 6.98
N GLY A 236 5.56 -0.74 6.95
CA GLY A 236 5.27 0.56 7.52
C GLY A 236 3.76 0.78 7.62
N THR A 237 3.36 1.54 8.63
CA THR A 237 1.94 1.84 8.89
C THR A 237 1.75 3.35 8.94
N THR A 238 0.79 3.87 8.17
CA THR A 238 0.44 5.28 8.23
C THR A 238 -0.21 5.61 9.56
N ALA A 239 -0.06 6.86 10.00
CA ALA A 239 -0.93 7.38 11.04
C ALA A 239 -2.41 7.31 10.60
N LYS A 240 -3.30 7.31 11.60
CA LYS A 240 -4.75 7.29 11.41
C LYS A 240 -5.21 8.62 10.80
N ALA A 241 -6.08 8.56 9.80
CA ALA A 241 -6.79 9.71 9.24
C ALA A 241 -8.29 9.56 9.49
N CYS A 242 -8.95 10.64 9.89
CA CYS A 242 -10.40 10.73 10.02
C CYS A 242 -10.86 11.82 9.04
N GLY A 243 -11.80 11.49 8.15
CA GLY A 243 -12.36 12.41 7.17
C GLY A 243 -13.81 12.74 7.46
#